data_AF-A0A966X0B2-F1
#
_entry.id   AF-A0A966X0B2-F1
#
_cell.length_a   1.000
_cell.length_b   1.000
_cell.length_c   1.000
_cell.angle_alpha   90.00
_cell.angle_beta   90.00
_cell.angle_gamma   90.00
#
_symmetry.space_group_name_H-M   'P 1'
#
loop_
_entity.id
_entity.type
_entity.pdbx_description
1 polymer ?
#
loop_
_entity_poly.entity_id
_entity_poly.type
_entity_poly.pdbx_seq_one_letter_code
_entity_poly.pdbx_strand_id
1 'polypeptide(L)'
;MWKIPIELEIGLKYTRSRRRKAVGQRDGFLSFISGISMAGIALGVAALIVVLSVMNGFQKEVRDRMLSVLSHIEITSPAGLANWESVSEKLSGQTHVLGVAPMVSSQGLLSRGES
;
A
#
# COMPACT_ATOMS: atom_id res chain seq x y z
N MET A 1 -2.80 5.08 38.29
CA MET A 1 -1.46 5.25 38.89
C MET A 1 -0.42 4.63 37.96
N TRP A 2 0.05 5.38 36.96
CA TRP A 2 1.15 4.93 36.10
C TRP A 2 2.46 5.30 36.82
N LYS A 3 3.10 4.32 37.47
CA LYS A 3 4.43 4.52 38.07
C LYS A 3 5.45 4.44 36.95
N ILE A 4 5.89 5.60 36.48
CA ILE A 4 6.97 5.69 35.51
C ILE A 4 8.23 5.14 36.21
N PRO A 5 8.95 4.17 35.62
CA PRO A 5 10.12 3.58 36.26
C PRO A 5 11.19 4.64 36.52
N ILE A 6 11.80 4.62 37.71
CA ILE A 6 12.79 5.61 38.17
C ILE A 6 13.99 5.72 37.22
N GLU A 7 14.30 4.63 36.52
CA GLU A 7 15.37 4.53 35.53
C GLU A 7 15.10 5.43 34.32
N LEU A 8 13.84 5.55 33.91
CA LEU A 8 13.42 6.43 32.82
C LEU A 8 13.56 7.90 33.23
N GLU A 9 13.22 8.27 34.48
CA GLU A 9 13.39 9.63 34.96
C GLU A 9 14.86 10.06 35.03
N ILE A 10 15.73 9.16 35.52
CA ILE A 10 17.18 9.40 35.57
C ILE A 10 17.74 9.51 34.14
N GLY A 11 17.36 8.60 33.25
CA GLY A 11 17.77 8.61 31.84
C GLY A 11 17.31 9.86 31.08
N LEU A 12 16.06 10.30 31.28
CA LEU A 12 15.52 11.50 30.65
C LEU A 12 16.23 12.76 31.17
N LYS A 13 16.51 12.83 32.47
CA LYS A 13 17.21 13.97 33.10
C LYS A 13 18.65 14.09 32.61
N TYR A 14 19.37 12.97 32.47
CA TYR A 14 20.75 12.97 31.94
C TYR A 14 20.80 13.26 30.44
N THR A 15 19.88 12.69 29.64
CA THR A 15 19.78 12.97 28.20
C THR A 15 19.47 14.44 27.94
N ARG A 16 18.58 15.03 28.74
CA ARG A 16 18.15 16.43 28.60
C ARG A 16 19.18 17.43 29.14
N SER A 17 19.96 17.05 30.15
CA SER A 17 21.05 17.89 30.71
C SER A 17 22.32 17.83 29.86
N ARG A 18 22.62 16.69 29.22
CA ARG A 18 23.82 16.55 28.37
C ARG A 18 23.67 17.20 26.99
N ARG A 19 22.44 17.33 26.45
CA ARG A 19 22.19 18.16 25.24
C ARG A 19 22.61 19.61 25.41
N ARG A 20 22.40 20.22 26.58
CA ARG A 20 22.81 21.61 26.83
C ARG A 20 24.32 21.75 27.07
N LYS A 21 24.99 20.75 27.64
CA LYS A 21 26.46 20.76 27.82
C LYS A 21 27.23 20.41 26.54
N ALA A 22 26.71 19.54 25.66
CA ALA A 22 27.31 19.25 24.35
C ALA A 22 27.22 20.44 23.38
N VAL A 23 26.23 21.32 23.56
CA VAL A 23 26.04 22.56 22.77
C VAL A 23 26.80 23.76 23.38
N GLY A 24 27.33 23.61 24.60
CA GLY A 24 27.69 24.75 25.44
C GLY A 24 29.08 25.35 25.23
N GLN A 25 30.17 24.61 25.49
CA GLN A 25 31.38 25.32 25.93
C GLN A 25 32.76 24.78 25.53
N ARG A 26 32.94 23.74 24.71
CA ARG A 26 34.30 23.35 24.23
C ARG A 26 34.47 22.86 22.78
N ASP A 27 33.41 22.55 22.01
CA ASP A 27 33.59 21.71 20.80
C ASP A 27 32.88 22.22 19.53
N GLY A 28 33.14 23.45 19.06
CA GLY A 28 32.51 24.00 17.84
C GLY A 28 32.71 23.14 16.58
N PHE A 29 33.90 22.58 16.39
CA PHE A 29 34.19 21.66 15.27
C PHE A 29 33.47 20.31 15.40
N LEU A 30 33.40 19.75 16.61
CA LEU A 30 32.71 18.48 16.83
C LEU A 30 31.19 18.63 16.70
N SER A 31 30.64 19.76 17.14
CA SER A 31 29.22 20.10 16.95
C SER A 31 28.86 20.25 15.47
N PHE A 32 29.76 20.82 14.65
CA PHE A 32 29.56 20.93 13.20
C PHE A 32 29.53 19.55 12.51
N ILE A 33 30.52 18.70 12.81
CA ILE A 33 30.60 17.34 12.26
C ILE A 33 29.40 16.50 12.71
N SER A 34 29.00 16.60 13.97
CA SER A 34 27.82 15.90 14.51
C SER A 34 26.54 16.34 13.81
N GLY A 35 26.40 17.64 13.50
CA GLY A 35 25.26 18.18 12.76
C GLY A 35 25.17 17.62 11.33
N ILE A 36 26.28 17.63 10.59
CA ILE A 36 26.34 17.05 9.24
C ILE A 36 26.12 15.53 9.26
N SER A 37 26.69 14.81 10.22
CA SER A 37 26.51 13.36 10.34
C SER A 37 25.06 12.99 10.62
N MET A 38 24.39 13.70 11.53
CA MET A 38 22.97 13.50 11.81
C MET A 38 22.10 13.80 10.58
N ALA A 39 22.39 14.89 9.86
CA ALA A 39 21.68 15.25 8.64
C ALA A 39 21.83 14.18 7.54
N GLY A 40 23.04 13.64 7.37
CA GLY A 40 23.32 12.57 6.41
C GLY A 40 22.54 11.29 6.72
N ILE A 41 22.50 10.86 7.99
CA ILE A 41 21.73 9.69 8.42
C ILE A 41 20.24 9.93 8.19
N ALA A 42 19.72 11.11 8.56
CA ALA A 42 18.32 11.45 8.38
C ALA A 42 17.90 11.41 6.89
N LEU A 43 18.72 11.98 6.00
CA LEU A 43 18.47 11.95 4.56
C LEU A 43 18.56 10.54 3.99
N GLY A 44 19.54 9.74 4.43
CA GLY A 44 19.68 8.34 3.99
C GLY A 44 18.48 7.48 4.38
N VAL A 45 18.03 7.57 5.64
CA VAL A 45 16.86 6.84 6.12
C VAL A 45 15.59 7.32 5.41
N ALA A 46 15.43 8.63 5.21
CA ALA A 46 14.28 9.18 4.48
C ALA A 46 14.22 8.65 3.04
N ALA A 47 15.35 8.61 2.33
CA ALA A 47 15.42 8.06 0.97
C ALA A 47 15.03 6.58 0.93
N LEU A 48 15.53 5.76 1.86
CA LEU A 48 15.18 4.34 1.95
C LEU A 48 13.68 4.13 2.21
N ILE A 49 13.09 4.91 3.13
CA ILE A 49 11.64 4.85 3.40
C ILE A 49 10.84 5.21 2.16
N VAL A 50 11.22 6.26 1.44
CA VAL A 50 10.51 6.69 0.22
C VAL A 50 10.56 5.62 -0.86
N VAL A 51 11.74 5.05 -1.14
CA VAL A 51 11.89 4.00 -2.17
C VAL A 51 11.03 2.78 -1.83
N LEU A 52 11.07 2.32 -0.58
CA LEU A 52 10.24 1.21 -0.13
C LEU A 52 8.75 1.55 -0.22
N SER A 53 8.36 2.77 0.14
CA SER A 53 6.97 3.24 0.03
C SER A 53 6.47 3.24 -1.41
N VAL A 54 7.30 3.68 -2.36
CA VAL A 54 6.95 3.69 -3.79
C VAL A 54 6.81 2.26 -4.31
N MET A 55 7.74 1.37 -3.96
CA MET A 55 7.67 -0.04 -4.39
C MET A 55 6.45 -0.76 -3.79
N ASN A 56 6.16 -0.56 -2.51
CA ASN A 56 4.99 -1.15 -1.86
C ASN A 56 3.68 -0.64 -2.48
N GLY A 57 3.57 0.67 -2.76
CA GLY A 57 2.40 1.24 -3.43
C GLY A 57 2.24 0.74 -4.87
N PHE A 58 3.34 0.69 -5.62
CA PHE A 58 3.33 0.24 -7.02
C PHE A 58 3.02 -1.25 -7.15
N GLN A 59 3.55 -2.11 -6.27
CA GLN A 59 3.23 -3.53 -6.24
C GLN A 59 1.74 -3.77 -6.05
N LYS A 60 1.08 -2.98 -5.18
CA LYS A 60 -0.37 -3.06 -4.98
C LYS A 60 -1.12 -2.65 -6.24
N GLU A 61 -0.78 -1.50 -6.83
CA GLU A 61 -1.45 -0.97 -8.02
C GLU A 61 -1.30 -1.88 -9.25
N VAL A 62 -0.11 -2.43 -9.49
CA VAL A 62 0.14 -3.35 -10.61
C VAL A 62 -0.57 -4.69 -10.37
N ARG A 63 -0.51 -5.22 -9.14
CA ARG A 63 -1.20 -6.46 -8.79
C ARG A 63 -2.71 -6.31 -8.95
N ASP A 64 -3.29 -5.21 -8.47
CA ASP A 64 -4.73 -4.95 -8.57
C ASP A 64 -5.15 -4.79 -10.04
N ARG A 65 -4.36 -4.09 -10.87
CA ARG A 65 -4.64 -3.96 -12.31
C ARG A 65 -4.53 -5.28 -13.07
N MET A 66 -3.60 -6.16 -12.69
CA MET A 66 -3.47 -7.49 -13.32
C MET A 66 -4.58 -8.45 -12.88
N LEU A 67 -4.96 -8.44 -11.60
CA LEU A 67 -5.99 -9.33 -11.05
C LEU A 67 -7.43 -8.85 -11.32
N SER A 68 -7.63 -7.54 -11.51
CA SER A 68 -8.95 -6.96 -11.83
C SER A 68 -9.46 -7.32 -13.24
N VAL A 69 -8.60 -7.84 -14.12
CA VAL A 69 -8.96 -8.19 -15.51
C VAL A 69 -9.38 -9.66 -15.63
N LEU A 70 -9.24 -10.45 -14.57
CA LEU A 70 -9.62 -11.86 -14.58
C LEU A 70 -10.98 -12.04 -13.91
N SER A 71 -12.00 -12.35 -14.72
CA SER A 71 -13.23 -12.97 -14.23
C SER A 71 -12.83 -14.21 -13.44
N HIS A 72 -12.96 -14.18 -12.12
CA HIS A 72 -12.44 -15.27 -11.29
C HIS A 72 -13.09 -16.62 -11.61
N ILE A 73 -14.29 -16.60 -12.22
CA ILE A 73 -15.00 -17.79 -12.71
C ILE A 73 -15.83 -17.37 -13.94
N GLU A 74 -15.72 -18.11 -15.05
CA GLU A 74 -16.60 -17.99 -16.22
C GLU A 74 -17.33 -19.33 -16.42
N ILE A 75 -18.66 -19.30 -16.50
CA ILE A 75 -19.49 -20.50 -16.71
C ILE A 75 -20.06 -20.41 -18.12
N THR A 76 -19.50 -21.18 -19.05
CA THR A 76 -19.94 -21.24 -20.45
C THR A 76 -20.57 -22.59 -20.79
N SER A 77 -21.56 -22.58 -21.69
CA SER A 77 -22.19 -23.78 -22.25
C SER A 77 -22.14 -23.69 -23.78
N PRO A 78 -21.72 -24.76 -24.51
CA PRO A 78 -21.66 -24.76 -25.97
C PRO A 78 -22.97 -24.43 -26.69
N ALA A 79 -24.11 -24.66 -26.03
CA ALA A 79 -25.45 -24.39 -26.58
C ALA A 79 -26.10 -23.11 -26.00
N GLY A 80 -25.37 -22.33 -25.21
CA GLY A 80 -25.92 -21.26 -24.38
C GLY A 80 -26.56 -21.79 -23.09
N LEU A 81 -26.55 -20.97 -22.03
CA LEU A 81 -27.29 -21.27 -20.81
C LEU A 81 -28.75 -20.84 -21.01
N ALA A 82 -29.64 -21.79 -21.30
CA ALA A 82 -31.09 -21.53 -21.37
C ALA A 82 -31.65 -21.06 -20.01
N ASN A 83 -31.09 -21.55 -18.90
CA ASN A 83 -31.53 -21.27 -17.53
C ASN A 83 -30.55 -20.38 -16.78
N TRP A 84 -30.01 -19.35 -17.43
CA TRP A 84 -28.99 -18.47 -16.83
C TRP A 84 -29.50 -17.73 -15.57
N GLU A 85 -30.81 -17.42 -15.52
CA GLU A 85 -31.47 -16.72 -14.41
C GLU A 85 -31.56 -17.58 -13.13
N SER A 86 -31.90 -18.86 -13.25
CA SER A 86 -31.91 -19.78 -12.09
C SER A 86 -30.50 -20.10 -11.59
N VAL A 87 -29.50 -20.04 -12.46
CA VAL A 87 -28.09 -20.22 -12.10
C VAL A 87 -27.55 -18.97 -11.42
N SER A 88 -27.91 -17.78 -11.89
CA SER A 88 -27.50 -16.52 -11.26
C SER A 88 -28.07 -16.38 -9.85
N GLU A 89 -29.35 -16.69 -9.62
CA GLU A 89 -29.95 -16.65 -8.28
C GLU A 89 -29.26 -17.61 -7.29
N LYS A 90 -28.95 -18.83 -7.73
CA LYS A 90 -28.24 -19.82 -6.89
C LYS A 90 -26.81 -19.41 -6.54
N LEU A 91 -26.15 -18.65 -7.43
CA LEU A 91 -24.78 -18.17 -7.22
C LEU A 91 -24.75 -16.88 -6.39
N SER A 92 -25.72 -15.98 -6.58
CA SER A 92 -25.87 -14.76 -5.78
C SER A 92 -26.15 -15.04 -4.30
N GLY A 93 -26.68 -16.22 -3.96
CA GLY A 93 -26.91 -16.65 -2.58
C GLY A 93 -25.65 -17.10 -1.82
N GLN A 94 -24.49 -17.20 -2.47
CA GLN A 94 -23.27 -17.72 -1.83
C GLN A 94 -22.34 -16.60 -1.33
N THR A 95 -21.86 -16.71 -0.10
CA THR A 95 -21.07 -15.67 0.60
C THR A 95 -19.76 -15.29 -0.10
N HIS A 96 -19.26 -16.12 -1.02
CA HIS A 96 -18.03 -15.88 -1.77
C HIS A 96 -18.25 -15.24 -3.15
N VAL A 97 -19.51 -15.00 -3.55
CA VAL A 97 -19.86 -14.41 -4.85
C VAL A 97 -20.11 -12.92 -4.67
N LEU A 98 -19.19 -12.10 -5.17
CA LEU A 98 -19.30 -10.63 -5.12
C LEU A 98 -20.30 -10.06 -6.14
N GLY A 99 -20.58 -10.79 -7.22
CA GLY A 99 -21.54 -10.40 -8.24
C GLY A 99 -21.59 -11.40 -9.39
N VAL A 100 -22.75 -11.48 -10.05
CA VAL A 100 -22.98 -12.31 -11.24
C VAL A 100 -23.43 -11.39 -12.37
N ALA A 101 -22.75 -11.46 -13.52
CA ALA A 101 -23.11 -10.69 -14.71
C ALA A 101 -23.30 -11.64 -15.91
N PRO A 102 -24.47 -11.67 -16.55
CA PRO A 102 -24.67 -12.44 -17.78
C PRO A 102 -23.90 -11.78 -18.93
N MET A 103 -23.15 -12.57 -19.70
CA MET A 103 -22.40 -12.10 -20.86
C MET A 103 -22.83 -12.87 -22.11
N VAL A 104 -23.12 -12.15 -23.19
CA VAL A 104 -23.35 -12.69 -24.53
C VAL A 104 -22.28 -12.13 -25.46
N SER A 105 -21.47 -13.02 -26.02
CA SER A 105 -20.44 -12.68 -27.00
C SER A 105 -20.95 -13.00 -28.40
N SER A 106 -21.10 -11.98 -29.25
CA SER A 106 -21.45 -12.13 -30.66
C SER A 106 -20.47 -11.34 -31.54
N GLN A 107 -20.11 -11.90 -32.69
CA GLN A 107 -19.24 -11.23 -33.66
C GLN A 107 -20.11 -10.52 -34.70
N GLY A 108 -19.90 -9.21 -34.87
CA GLY A 108 -20.61 -8.40 -35.88
C GLY A 108 -19.65 -7.45 -36.58
N LEU A 109 -19.87 -7.23 -37.89
CA LEU A 109 -19.11 -6.27 -38.68
C LEU A 109 -19.92 -4.97 -38.79
N LEU A 110 -19.39 -3.88 -38.26
CA LEU A 110 -19.99 -2.55 -38.39
C LEU A 110 -19.37 -1.86 -39.61
N SER A 111 -20.15 -1.70 -40.69
CA SER A 111 -19.76 -0.88 -41.83
C SER A 111 -20.56 0.42 -41.84
N ARG A 112 -19.85 1.54 -42.09
CA ARG A 112 -20.46 2.85 -42.29
C ARG A 112 -20.73 3.04 -43.77
N GLY A 113 -21.99 3.20 -44.16
CA GLY A 113 -22.33 3.57 -45.54
C GLY A 113 -21.88 5.00 -45.81
N GLU A 114 -20.82 5.17 -46.60
CA GLU A 114 -20.50 6.46 -47.22
C GLU A 114 -21.52 6.63 -48.37
N SER A 115 -22.36 7.67 -48.28
CA SER A 115 -23.35 8.03 -49.30
C SER A 115 -22.74 8.92 -50.38
#